data_AF-A0A0R2QB89-F1
#
_entry.id   AF-A0A0R2QB89-F1
#
_cell.length_a   1.000
_cell.length_b   1.000
_cell.length_c   1.000
_cell.angle_alpha   90.00
_cell.angle_beta   90.00
_cell.angle_gamma   90.00
#
_symmetry.space_group_name_H-M   'P 1'
#
loop_
_entity.id
_entity.type
_entity.pdbx_description
1 polymer ?
#
loop_
_entity_poly.entity_id
_entity_poly.type
_entity_poly.pdbx_seq_one_letter_code
_entity_poly.pdbx_strand_id
1 'polypeptide(L)' 'MKSGASIVCAIALRPSLWLVAISQLFRLVPRGWWRRSPYLPIPSQSYIRFRKQTQYGGDNHQIEVRDVLSYLNWLRDLR' A
#
# COMPACT_ATOMS: atom_id res chain seq x y z
N MET A 1 2.92 17.01 0.28
CA MET A 1 3.69 15.98 -0.45
C MET A 1 2.73 14.84 -0.77
N LYS A 2 2.70 14.32 -2.01
CA LYS A 2 1.77 13.24 -2.41
C LYS A 2 1.91 12.08 -1.40
N SER A 3 0.85 11.73 -0.64
CA SER A 3 0.97 10.86 0.55
C SER A 3 1.72 9.54 0.28
N GLY A 4 1.64 9.03 -0.95
CA GLY A 4 2.39 7.85 -1.41
C GLY A 4 3.91 7.91 -1.23
N ALA A 5 4.57 9.05 -1.48
CA ALA A 5 6.02 9.16 -1.31
C ALA A 5 6.42 9.04 0.17
N SER A 6 5.66 9.68 1.06
CA SER A 6 5.86 9.60 2.50
C SER A 6 5.62 8.18 3.03
N ILE A 7 4.66 7.45 2.47
CA ILE A 7 4.43 6.03 2.80
C ILE A 7 5.65 5.18 2.42
N VAL A 8 6.14 5.33 1.19
CA VAL A 8 7.31 4.56 0.70
C VAL A 8 8.54 4.86 1.55
N CYS A 9 8.83 6.13 1.84
CA CYS A 9 9.94 6.50 2.72
C CYS A 9 9.80 5.91 4.12
N ALA A 10 8.59 5.97 4.71
CA ALA A 10 8.37 5.46 6.07
C ALA A 10 8.54 3.93 6.17
N ILE A 11 8.18 3.19 5.11
CA ILE A 11 8.43 1.74 5.03
C ILE A 11 9.91 1.47 4.77
N ALA A 12 10.57 2.26 3.92
CA ALA A 12 11.99 2.11 3.62
C ALA A 12 12.87 2.26 4.89
N LEU A 13 12.49 3.15 5.81
CA LEU A 13 13.18 3.33 7.10
C LEU A 13 12.94 2.19 8.11
N ARG A 14 12.11 1.18 7.79
CA ARG A 14 11.70 0.11 8.71
C ARG A 14 11.95 -1.27 8.09
N PRO A 15 13.19 -1.81 8.17
CA PRO A 15 13.56 -3.06 7.50
C PRO A 15 12.73 -4.27 7.93
N SER A 16 12.26 -4.30 9.19
CA SER A 16 11.38 -5.37 9.69
C SER A 16 10.02 -5.45 8.98
N LEU A 17 9.60 -4.39 8.30
CA LEU A 17 8.33 -4.35 7.56
C LEU A 17 8.48 -4.70 6.08
N TRP A 18 9.71 -4.79 5.55
CA TRP A 18 9.92 -4.93 4.10
C TRP A 18 9.31 -6.21 3.53
N LEU A 19 9.55 -7.35 4.18
CA LEU A 19 9.01 -8.65 3.74
C LEU A 19 7.48 -8.64 3.69
N VAL A 20 6.85 -8.10 4.73
CA VAL A 20 5.39 -8.01 4.80
C VAL A 20 4.85 -7.01 3.79
N ALA A 21 5.46 -5.83 3.67
CA ALA A 21 5.08 -4.79 2.72
C ALA A 21 5.16 -5.30 1.27
N ILE A 22 6.25 -5.94 0.88
CA ILE A 22 6.44 -6.52 -0.46
C ILE A 22 5.43 -7.64 -0.70
N SER A 23 5.24 -8.54 0.27
CA SER A 23 4.26 -9.62 0.16
C SER A 23 2.84 -9.10 -0.05
N GLN A 24 2.45 -8.06 0.70
CA GLN A 24 1.15 -7.42 0.53
C GLN A 24 1.07 -6.69 -0.81
N LEU A 25 2.12 -5.97 -1.23
CA LEU A 25 2.14 -5.30 -2.52
C LEU A 25 1.81 -6.27 -3.65
N PHE A 26 2.48 -7.43 -3.71
CA PHE A 26 2.21 -8.43 -4.74
C PHE A 26 0.83 -9.09 -4.65
N ARG A 27 0.20 -9.10 -3.47
CA ARG A 27 -1.20 -9.56 -3.32
C ARG A 27 -2.21 -8.55 -3.85
N LEU A 28 -1.89 -7.27 -3.76
CA LEU A 28 -2.79 -6.18 -4.16
C LEU A 28 -2.62 -5.79 -5.63
N VAL A 29 -1.47 -6.07 -6.21
CA VAL A 29 -1.17 -5.75 -7.60
C VAL A 29 -1.84 -6.78 -8.53
N PRO A 30 -2.51 -6.34 -9.61
CA PRO A 30 -3.16 -7.24 -10.56
C PRO A 30 -2.15 -8.18 -11.25
N ARG A 31 -2.60 -9.40 -11.56
CA ARG A 31 -1.79 -10.36 -12.34
C ARG A 31 -1.43 -9.75 -13.71
N GLY A 32 -0.19 -9.94 -14.14
CA GLY A 32 0.29 -9.42 -15.43
C GLY A 32 0.63 -7.93 -15.42
N TRP A 33 0.86 -7.31 -14.25
CA TRP A 33 1.36 -5.93 -14.14
C TRP A 33 2.64 -5.68 -14.97
N TRP A 34 3.49 -6.70 -15.13
CA TRP A 34 4.70 -6.66 -15.94
C TRP A 34 4.46 -6.67 -17.45
N ARG A 35 3.22 -6.84 -17.92
CA ARG A 35 2.90 -6.86 -19.36
C ARG A 35 2.55 -5.48 -19.91
N ARG A 36 2.37 -4.47 -19.05
CA ARG A 36 1.96 -3.12 -19.44
C ARG A 36 2.84 -2.08 -18.77
N SER A 37 3.31 -1.10 -19.54
CA SER A 37 3.95 0.10 -19.00
C SER A 37 3.05 0.74 -17.92
N PRO A 38 3.57 1.13 -16.74
CA PRO A 38 4.98 1.41 -16.44
C PRO A 38 5.81 0.23 -15.90
N TYR A 39 5.35 -1.02 -16.03
CA TYR A 39 6.06 -2.22 -15.56
C TYR A 39 6.41 -2.19 -14.06
N LEU A 40 5.65 -1.42 -13.29
CA LEU A 40 5.82 -1.30 -11.85
C LEU A 40 4.65 -2.01 -11.16
N PRO A 41 4.89 -2.66 -10.01
CA PRO A 41 3.86 -3.30 -9.21
C PRO A 41 3.02 -2.22 -8.49
N ILE A 42 2.11 -1.58 -9.23
CA ILE A 42 1.25 -0.51 -8.73
C ILE A 42 -0.17 -1.06 -8.58
N PRO A 43 -0.80 -0.93 -7.39
CA PRO A 43 -2.20 -1.29 -7.19
C PRO A 43 -3.11 -0.49 -8.14
N SER A 44 -4.22 -1.11 -8.57
CA SER A 44 -5.16 -0.43 -9.46
C SER A 44 -5.81 0.77 -8.78
N GLN A 45 -6.17 1.79 -9.56
CA GLN A 45 -6.91 2.95 -9.03
C GLN A 45 -8.27 2.55 -8.44
N SER A 46 -8.91 1.50 -9.01
CA SER A 46 -10.16 0.95 -8.48
C SER A 46 -9.97 0.35 -7.07
N TYR A 47 -8.87 -0.37 -6.85
CA TYR A 47 -8.53 -0.90 -5.53
C TYR A 47 -8.26 0.21 -4.52
N ILE A 48 -7.48 1.24 -4.92
CA ILE A 48 -7.19 2.39 -4.04
C ILE A 48 -8.48 3.12 -3.67
N ARG A 49 -9.38 3.36 -4.64
CA ARG A 49 -10.70 3.98 -4.39
C ARG A 49 -11.54 3.15 -3.42
N PHE A 50 -11.64 1.85 -3.67
CA PHE A 50 -12.35 0.93 -2.77
C PHE A 50 -11.79 0.96 -1.35
N ARG A 51 -10.45 0.95 -1.19
CA ARG A 51 -9.81 1.04 0.13
C ARG A 51 -10.09 2.36 0.83
N LYS A 52 -10.04 3.49 0.11
CA LYS A 52 -10.39 4.78 0.69
C LYS A 52 -11.85 4.82 1.15
N GLN A 53 -12.76 4.34 0.32
CA GLN A 53 -14.18 4.30 0.63
C GLN A 53 -14.49 3.46 1.87
N THR A 54 -13.86 2.28 1.99
CA THR A 54 -14.10 1.35 3.10
C THR A 54 -13.44 1.78 4.40
N GLN A 55 -12.25 2.38 4.34
CA GLN A 55 -11.50 2.77 5.54
C GLN A 55 -11.89 4.15 6.06
N TYR A 56 -12.14 5.12 5.17
CA TYR A 56 -12.36 6.52 5.54
C TYR A 56 -13.75 7.05 5.20
N GLY A 57 -14.64 6.20 4.66
CA GLY A 57 -16.03 6.57 4.36
C GLY A 57 -16.21 7.49 3.14
N GLY A 58 -15.17 7.84 2.40
CA GLY A 58 -15.29 8.71 1.24
C GLY A 58 -13.99 8.99 0.48
N ASP A 59 -14.12 9.54 -0.72
CA ASP A 59 -13.00 9.79 -1.63
C ASP A 59 -12.10 10.96 -1.24
N ASN A 60 -12.55 11.82 -0.31
CA ASN A 60 -11.89 13.06 0.09
C ASN A 60 -10.80 12.88 1.15
N HIS A 61 -10.63 11.68 1.70
CA HIS A 61 -9.59 11.42 2.69
C HIS A 61 -8.32 10.88 2.04
N GLN A 62 -7.16 11.42 2.42
CA GLN A 62 -5.88 10.92 1.95
C GLN A 62 -5.48 9.67 2.74
N ILE A 63 -4.75 8.76 2.09
CA ILE A 63 -4.21 7.60 2.81
C ILE A 63 -3.11 8.09 3.75
N GLU A 64 -3.32 7.91 5.04
CA GLU A 64 -2.39 8.29 6.09
C GLU A 64 -1.23 7.30 6.22
N VAL A 65 -0.03 7.81 6.41
CA VAL A 65 1.18 6.98 6.59
C VAL A 65 1.05 6.11 7.83
N ARG A 66 0.50 6.67 8.92
CA ARG A 66 0.28 5.97 10.19
C ARG A 66 -0.58 4.74 10.00
N ASP A 67 -1.66 4.84 9.24
CA ASP A 67 -2.59 3.72 9.04
C ASP A 67 -1.95 2.57 8.26
N VAL A 68 -1.15 2.90 7.24
CA VAL A 68 -0.40 1.90 6.48
C VAL A 68 0.62 1.20 7.38
N LEU A 69 1.35 1.95 8.21
CA LEU A 69 2.31 1.37 9.14
C LEU A 69 1.63 0.50 10.20
N SER A 70 0.50 0.94 10.77
CA SER A 70 -0.28 0.15 11.73
C SER A 70 -0.74 -1.17 11.12
N TYR A 71 -1.27 -1.13 9.88
CA TYR A 71 -1.70 -2.33 9.16
C TYR A 71 -0.54 -3.31 8.88
N LEU A 72 0.62 -2.80 8.44
CA LEU A 72 1.78 -3.64 8.16
C LEU A 72 2.39 -4.25 9.43
N ASN A 73 2.40 -3.52 10.55
CA ASN A 73 2.82 -4.07 11.84
C ASN A 73 1.85 -5.16 12.30
N TRP A 74 0.54 -4.91 12.21
CA TRP A 74 -0.46 -5.91 12.57
C TRP A 74 -0.31 -7.20 11.74
N LEU A 75 -0.10 -7.09 10.43
CA LEU A 75 0.15 -8.25 9.57
C LEU A 75 1.46 -8.98 9.86
N ARG A 76 2.49 -8.25 10.33
CA ARG A 76 3.74 -8.85 10.76
C ARG A 76 3.52 -9.67 12.03
N ASP A 77 2.81 -9.10 13.00
CA ASP A 77 2.59 -9.73 14.31
C ASP A 77 1.61 -10.92 14.22
N LEU A 78 0.75 -10.94 13.20
CA LEU A 78 -0.13 -12.06 12.87
C LEU A 78 0.57 -13.26 12.23
N ARG A 79 1.83 -13.12 11.80
CA ARG A 79 2.57 -14.14 11.07
C ARG A 79 3.51 -14.90 11.98
#